data_AF-A0AAD1W705-F1
#
_entry.id   AF-A0AAD1W705-F1
#
_cell.length_a   1.000
_cell.length_b   1.000
_cell.length_c   1.000
_cell.angle_alpha   90.00
_cell.angle_beta   90.00
_cell.angle_gamma   90.00
#
_symmetry.space_group_name_H-M   'P 1'
#
loop_
_entity.id
_entity.type
_entity.pdbx_description
1 polymer ?
#
loop_
_entity_poly.entity_id
_entity_poly.type
_entity_poly.pdbx_seq_one_letter_code
_entity_poly.pdbx_strand_id
1 'polypeptide(L)'
;SVWMFGRSCENIRSSCNISGSLLQGSVQLATSCCDSDNCDPIPLNWPPIITKKNGVACPSCASALDTQCTQLQNTECTGNENRCATVEMSVADSRKDISGSFW
;
A
#
# COMPACT_ATOMS: atom_id res chain seq x y z
N SER A 1 5.85 -13.56 6.65
CA SER A 1 5.03 -12.41 6.26
C SER A 1 4.52 -11.71 7.50
N VAL A 2 4.58 -10.38 7.54
CA VAL A 2 3.95 -9.56 8.59
C VAL A 2 2.69 -8.95 7.98
N TRP A 3 1.55 -9.10 8.64
CA TRP A 3 0.28 -8.59 8.14
C TRP A 3 -0.07 -7.28 8.84
N MET A 4 -0.42 -6.27 8.05
CA MET A 4 -1.05 -5.05 8.53
C MET A 4 -2.50 -5.06 8.05
N PHE A 5 -3.45 -4.95 8.99
CA PHE A 5 -4.88 -4.96 8.71
C PHE A 5 -5.52 -3.75 9.37
N GLY A 6 -6.37 -3.05 8.62
CA GLY A 6 -7.11 -1.89 9.10
C GLY A 6 -8.46 -1.80 8.40
N ARG A 7 -9.46 -1.27 9.12
CA ARG A 7 -10.76 -0.90 8.57
C ARG A 7 -11.03 0.55 8.91
N SER A 8 -11.46 1.32 7.93
CA SER A 8 -11.76 2.75 8.07
C SER A 8 -12.74 3.19 6.99
N CYS A 9 -13.19 4.44 7.08
CA CYS A 9 -13.89 5.09 5.98
C CYS A 9 -12.92 5.35 4.81
N GLU A 10 -13.43 5.28 3.58
CA GLU A 10 -12.69 5.56 2.35
C GLU A 10 -13.52 6.52 1.47
N ASN A 11 -12.83 7.40 0.73
CA ASN A 11 -13.46 8.35 -0.19
C ASN A 11 -12.98 8.16 -1.65
N ILE A 12 -11.80 7.57 -1.83
CA ILE A 12 -11.16 7.37 -3.12
C ILE A 12 -11.79 6.14 -3.79
N ARG A 13 -12.81 6.33 -4.64
CA ARG A 13 -13.48 5.21 -5.32
C ARG A 13 -12.54 4.29 -6.09
N SER A 14 -11.45 4.83 -6.64
CA SER A 14 -10.45 4.03 -7.38
C SER A 14 -9.54 3.18 -6.49
N SER A 15 -9.59 3.35 -5.16
CA SER A 15 -8.84 2.51 -4.21
C SER A 15 -9.65 1.29 -3.76
N CYS A 16 -10.88 1.08 -4.25
CA CYS A 16 -11.72 -0.05 -3.86
C CYS A 16 -11.53 -1.27 -4.77
N ASN A 17 -11.52 -2.46 -4.16
CA ASN A 17 -11.38 -3.75 -4.87
C ASN A 17 -10.11 -3.84 -5.72
N ILE A 18 -9.03 -3.18 -5.27
CA ILE A 18 -7.72 -3.28 -5.92
C ILE A 18 -6.88 -4.31 -5.17
N SER A 19 -6.14 -5.10 -5.91
CA SER A 19 -5.16 -6.03 -5.35
C SER A 19 -3.91 -6.02 -6.22
N GLY A 20 -2.75 -5.95 -5.62
CA GLY A 20 -1.50 -5.88 -6.37
C GLY A 20 -0.27 -6.06 -5.50
N SER A 21 0.86 -6.07 -6.18
CA SER A 21 2.17 -6.00 -5.56
C SER A 21 2.87 -4.71 -5.96
N LEU A 22 3.72 -4.25 -5.04
CA LEU A 22 4.62 -3.12 -5.22
C LEU A 22 6.01 -3.56 -4.72
N LEU A 23 7.02 -2.80 -5.14
CA LEU A 23 8.41 -3.01 -4.72
C LEU A 23 8.90 -4.44 -5.01
N GLN A 24 8.76 -4.89 -6.26
CA GLN A 24 9.20 -6.22 -6.71
C GLN A 24 8.56 -7.36 -5.91
N GLY A 25 7.28 -7.25 -5.59
CA GLY A 25 6.57 -8.25 -4.77
C GLY A 25 6.77 -8.13 -3.26
N SER A 26 7.60 -7.20 -2.78
CA SER A 26 7.91 -7.07 -1.34
C SER A 26 6.76 -6.48 -0.53
N VAL A 27 5.91 -5.68 -1.18
CA VAL A 27 4.71 -5.10 -0.58
C VAL A 27 3.51 -5.60 -1.35
N GLN A 28 2.54 -6.17 -0.65
CA GLN A 28 1.24 -6.50 -1.22
C GLN A 28 0.19 -5.56 -0.67
N LEU A 29 -0.68 -5.08 -1.55
CA LEU A 29 -1.84 -4.27 -1.19
C LEU A 29 -3.08 -5.00 -1.68
N ALA A 30 -4.08 -5.11 -0.82
CA ALA A 30 -5.42 -5.53 -1.21
C ALA A 30 -6.42 -4.67 -0.45
N THR A 31 -7.44 -4.18 -1.15
CA THR A 31 -8.51 -3.37 -0.60
C THR A 31 -9.86 -3.91 -1.05
N SER A 32 -10.87 -3.68 -0.22
CA SER A 32 -12.27 -4.02 -0.48
C SER A 32 -13.13 -2.98 0.19
N CYS A 33 -14.21 -2.57 -0.47
CA CYS A 33 -15.12 -1.56 0.05
C CYS A 33 -16.56 -2.05 -0.01
N CYS A 34 -17.41 -1.36 0.73
CA CYS A 34 -18.86 -1.44 0.65
C CYS A 34 -19.43 -0.04 0.92
N ASP A 35 -20.67 0.21 0.51
CA ASP A 35 -21.25 1.56 0.38
C ASP A 35 -22.52 1.78 1.20
N SER A 36 -22.80 0.91 2.17
CA SER A 36 -23.93 1.04 3.09
C SER A 36 -23.48 1.11 4.55
N ASP A 37 -24.35 1.62 5.42
CA ASP A 37 -24.05 1.70 6.85
C ASP A 37 -23.78 0.30 7.43
N ASN A 38 -22.73 0.21 8.25
CA ASN A 38 -22.33 -1.02 8.95
C ASN A 38 -22.12 -2.24 8.04
N CYS A 39 -21.75 -2.03 6.78
CA CYS A 39 -21.45 -3.11 5.87
C CYS A 39 -20.11 -3.76 6.18
N ASP A 40 -20.02 -5.05 5.86
CA ASP A 40 -18.76 -5.77 5.80
C ASP A 40 -18.28 -5.83 4.34
N PRO A 41 -17.09 -5.29 4.03
CA PRO A 41 -16.50 -5.46 2.71
C PRO A 41 -16.23 -6.94 2.39
N ILE A 42 -16.23 -7.25 1.10
CA ILE A 42 -15.91 -8.59 0.59
C ILE A 42 -14.49 -9.00 1.07
N PRO A 43 -14.24 -10.27 1.41
CA PRO A 43 -12.91 -10.74 1.80
C PRO A 43 -11.82 -10.38 0.77
N LEU A 44 -10.67 -9.95 1.27
CA LEU A 44 -9.51 -9.60 0.46
C LEU A 44 -8.89 -10.85 -0.17
N ASN A 45 -8.69 -10.81 -1.49
CA ASN A 45 -7.90 -11.80 -2.21
C ASN A 45 -6.50 -11.26 -2.45
N TRP A 46 -5.51 -11.93 -1.86
CA TRP A 46 -4.10 -11.58 -2.04
C TRP A 46 -3.58 -12.23 -3.33
N PRO A 47 -3.00 -11.46 -4.26
CA PRO A 47 -2.40 -12.05 -5.45
C PRO A 47 -1.20 -12.91 -5.05
N PRO A 48 -0.85 -13.94 -5.83
CA PRO A 48 0.38 -14.69 -5.61
C PRO A 48 1.59 -13.76 -5.76
N ILE A 49 2.59 -13.91 -4.90
CA ILE A 49 3.86 -13.18 -5.02
C ILE A 49 4.64 -13.78 -6.19
N ILE A 50 4.82 -12.98 -7.25
CA ILE A 50 5.62 -13.39 -8.41
C ILE A 50 6.92 -12.60 -8.38
N THR A 51 8.03 -13.28 -8.07
CA THR A 51 9.38 -12.71 -8.01
C THR A 51 10.16 -12.86 -9.31
N LYS A 52 9.58 -13.49 -10.32
CA LYS A 52 10.22 -13.64 -11.63
C LYS A 52 10.34 -12.28 -12.31
N LYS A 53 11.57 -11.88 -12.64
CA LYS A 53 11.88 -10.68 -13.41
C LYS A 53 11.18 -10.68 -14.77
N ASN A 54 10.62 -9.54 -15.17
CA ASN A 54 9.88 -9.41 -16.43
C ASN A 54 10.61 -8.59 -17.50
N GLY A 55 11.84 -8.12 -17.22
CA GLY A 55 12.69 -7.36 -18.14
C GLY A 55 12.44 -5.86 -18.18
N VAL A 56 11.42 -5.35 -17.46
CA VAL A 56 11.27 -3.91 -17.22
C VAL A 56 12.17 -3.51 -16.06
N ALA A 57 12.89 -2.39 -16.20
CA ALA A 57 13.72 -1.84 -15.14
C ALA A 57 13.27 -0.42 -14.79
N CYS A 58 13.16 -0.14 -13.50
CA CYS A 58 12.77 1.16 -12.98
C CYS A 58 13.82 1.71 -12.01
N PRO A 59 14.05 3.03 -11.98
CA PRO A 59 14.76 3.66 -10.88
C PRO A 59 13.97 3.41 -9.59
N SER A 60 14.66 2.96 -8.55
CA SER A 60 14.06 2.60 -7.28
C SER A 60 14.87 3.17 -6.13
N CYS A 61 14.16 3.65 -5.12
CA CYS A 61 14.70 3.99 -3.82
C CYS A 61 13.59 3.83 -2.78
N ALA A 62 13.97 3.59 -1.53
CA ALA A 62 13.04 3.52 -0.41
C ALA A 62 13.69 4.20 0.80
N SER A 63 12.96 5.11 1.45
CA SER A 63 13.30 5.61 2.78
C SER A 63 12.07 5.54 3.68
N ALA A 64 12.30 5.30 4.96
CA ALA A 64 11.26 5.37 5.98
C ALA A 64 11.47 6.66 6.78
N LEU A 65 10.39 7.39 7.05
CA LEU A 65 10.37 8.65 7.81
C LEU A 65 10.98 9.88 7.11
N ASP A 66 11.47 9.74 5.87
CA ASP A 66 11.89 10.86 5.03
C ASP A 66 10.86 11.16 3.95
N THR A 67 10.82 12.41 3.48
CA THR A 67 9.95 12.86 2.37
C THR A 67 10.49 12.47 0.99
N GLN A 68 11.75 12.05 0.92
CA GLN A 68 12.40 11.72 -0.34
C GLN A 68 13.49 10.67 -0.17
N CYS A 69 13.77 9.94 -1.25
CA CYS A 69 14.96 9.12 -1.38
C CYS A 69 15.70 9.57 -2.64
N THR A 70 17.01 9.83 -2.51
CA THR A 70 17.83 10.45 -3.58
C THR A 70 18.79 9.48 -4.22
N GLN A 71 19.12 8.37 -3.56
CA GLN A 71 20.03 7.36 -4.09
C GLN A 71 19.24 6.32 -4.89
N LEU A 72 19.07 6.59 -6.17
CA LEU A 72 18.38 5.70 -7.10
C LEU A 72 19.28 4.49 -7.44
N GLN A 73 18.70 3.31 -7.33
CA GLN A 73 19.25 2.07 -7.90
C GLN A 73 18.25 1.54 -8.91
N ASN A 74 18.72 1.13 -10.09
CA ASN A 74 17.85 0.45 -11.04
C ASN A 74 17.50 -0.94 -10.51
N THR A 75 16.20 -1.23 -10.43
CA THR A 75 15.68 -2.54 -10.05
C THR A 75 14.87 -3.12 -11.20
N GLU A 76 14.94 -4.43 -11.37
CA GLU A 76 14.10 -5.13 -12.36
C GLU A 76 12.75 -5.46 -11.75
N CYS A 77 11.69 -5.07 -12.44
CA CYS A 77 10.33 -5.36 -12.05
C CYS A 77 10.02 -6.86 -12.16
N THR A 78 9.06 -7.32 -11.36
CA THR A 78 8.68 -8.73 -11.30
C THR A 78 7.23 -8.95 -11.67
N GLY A 79 6.92 -10.13 -12.22
CA GLY A 79 5.56 -10.51 -12.59
C GLY A 79 4.90 -9.49 -13.52
N ASN A 80 3.77 -8.93 -13.05
CA ASN A 80 2.96 -7.98 -13.82
C ASN A 80 3.30 -6.51 -13.51
N GLU A 81 4.32 -6.22 -12.70
CA GLU A 81 4.82 -4.86 -12.46
C GLU A 81 5.47 -4.33 -13.75
N ASN A 82 4.71 -3.63 -14.60
CA ASN A 82 5.17 -3.19 -15.93
C ASN A 82 5.26 -1.67 -16.09
N ARG A 83 5.20 -0.93 -14.97
CA ARG A 83 5.23 0.53 -14.92
C ARG A 83 6.05 0.99 -13.72
N CYS A 84 6.78 2.08 -13.89
CA CYS A 84 7.47 2.74 -12.78
C CYS A 84 6.48 3.63 -12.02
N ALA A 85 6.55 3.61 -10.69
CA ALA A 85 5.66 4.37 -9.83
C ALA A 85 6.42 4.94 -8.63
N THR A 86 6.01 6.13 -8.19
CA THR A 86 6.42 6.72 -6.91
C THR A 86 5.27 6.52 -5.92
N VAL A 87 5.58 6.00 -4.74
CA VAL A 87 4.60 5.81 -3.66
C VAL A 87 5.03 6.68 -2.49
N GLU A 88 4.18 7.63 -2.12
CA GLU A 88 4.35 8.47 -0.95
C GLU A 88 3.18 8.19 0.01
N MET A 89 3.51 7.93 1.28
CA MET A 89 2.52 7.67 2.33
C MET A 89 2.77 8.65 3.48
N SER A 90 1.78 9.48 3.78
CA SER A 90 1.80 10.34 4.96
C SER A 90 0.84 9.79 6.01
N VAL A 91 1.32 9.73 7.25
CA VAL A 91 0.50 9.36 8.41
C VAL A 91 0.38 10.61 9.26
N ALA A 92 -0.84 11.12 9.44
CA ALA A 92 -1.09 12.20 10.37
C ALA A 92 -0.89 11.68 11.81
N ASP A 93 -0.21 12.44 12.66
CA ASP A 93 -0.06 12.10 14.07
C ASP A 93 -1.39 12.31 14.81
N SER A 94 -2.07 11.22 15.13
CA SER A 94 -3.33 11.24 15.89
C SER A 94 -3.12 11.34 17.42
N ARG A 95 -1.89 11.48 17.95
CA ARG A 95 -1.65 11.66 19.41
C ARG A 95 -2.13 13.01 19.97
N LYS A 96 -2.95 13.77 19.26
CA LYS A 96 -3.66 14.95 19.80
C LYS A 96 -5.12 14.70 20.20
N ASP A 97 -5.71 13.54 19.87
CA ASP A 97 -7.15 13.33 20.08
C ASP A 97 -7.52 12.39 21.25
N ILE A 98 -6.56 12.03 22.12
CA ILE A 98 -6.85 11.39 23.42
C ILE A 98 -6.42 12.34 24.55
N SER A 99 -7.08 13.49 24.66
CA SER A 99 -7.22 14.18 25.94
C SER A 99 -8.69 14.05 26.39
N GLY A 100 -9.01 12.85 26.86
CA GLY A 100 -10.27 12.56 27.54
C GLY A 100 -10.00 12.45 29.04
N SER A 101 -10.38 13.48 29.79
CA SER A 101 -10.30 13.57 31.25
C SER A 101 -11.04 12.41 31.91
N PHE A 102 -10.35 11.63 32.74
CA PHE A 102 -11.01 10.81 33.76
C PHE A 102 -11.27 11.70 34.98
N TRP A 103 -12.55 11.86 35.31
CA TRP A 103 -13.01 12.31 36.62
C TRP A 103 -12.76 11.21 37.66
#